data_AF-A0A8J2T7V1-F1
#
_entry.id   AF-A0A8J2T7V1-F1
#
_cell.length_a   1.000
_cell.length_b   1.000
_cell.length_c   1.000
_cell.angle_alpha   90.00
_cell.angle_beta   90.00
_cell.angle_gamma   90.00
#
_symmetry.space_group_name_H-M   'P 1'
#
loop_
_entity.id
_entity.type
_entity.pdbx_description
1 polymer ?
#
loop_
_entity_poly.entity_id
_entity_poly.type
_entity_poly.pdbx_seq_one_letter_code
_entity_poly.pdbx_strand_id
1 'polypeptide(L)'
;MIDRNSLKFHFSFGFKEDYEEKTPLVTLDSNNVYELGSLTRENAKDMLPSYESLRGNLEFSVVVDVSTADGHSLFRSAVSPGTSAINDWSILENRKAAISYRCSSYVLQGEVKSEQISSLPKQISRHLPKFRHYGGAGPIFIEGVHFPVACLTIDGNNPEYDHYIAMRSLQQFAKRQRDERQKVQTREQQQRDEEIARQVSNKLEEEKNARRLDGGAWELFHPDS
;
A
#
# COMPACT_ATOMS: atom_id res chain seq x y z
N MET A 1 21.43 10.97 -11.59
CA MET A 1 19.99 10.67 -11.74
C MET A 1 19.26 11.90 -11.26
N ILE A 2 18.40 12.51 -12.09
CA ILE A 2 17.68 13.73 -11.70
C ILE A 2 16.52 13.31 -10.81
N ASP A 3 16.47 13.83 -9.59
CA ASP A 3 15.38 13.54 -8.65
C ASP A 3 14.17 14.46 -8.87
N ARG A 4 13.07 14.14 -8.22
CA ARG A 4 11.81 14.90 -8.28
C ARG A 4 12.01 16.41 -7.98
N ASN A 5 12.89 16.76 -7.05
CA ASN A 5 13.08 18.16 -6.64
C ASN A 5 13.83 18.94 -7.73
N SER A 6 14.79 18.31 -8.36
CA SER A 6 15.54 18.86 -9.49
C SER A 6 14.62 19.07 -10.71
N LEU A 7 13.66 18.17 -10.95
CA LEU A 7 12.67 18.35 -12.03
C LEU A 7 11.67 19.45 -11.73
N LYS A 8 11.22 19.61 -10.47
CA LYS A 8 10.35 20.72 -10.07
C LYS A 8 10.98 22.10 -10.26
N PHE A 9 12.30 22.20 -10.14
CA PHE A 9 13.03 23.46 -10.31
C PHE A 9 13.18 23.86 -11.78
N HIS A 10 13.33 22.87 -12.68
CA HIS A 10 13.53 23.10 -14.11
C HIS A 10 12.24 23.06 -14.94
N PHE A 11 11.17 22.45 -14.41
CA PHE A 11 9.96 22.17 -15.17
C PHE A 11 8.70 22.40 -14.32
N SER A 12 7.69 22.99 -14.94
CA SER A 12 6.32 23.05 -14.42
C SER A 12 5.64 21.70 -14.59
N PHE A 13 6.20 20.63 -14.00
CA PHE A 13 5.44 19.41 -13.82
C PHE A 13 4.33 19.71 -12.84
N GLY A 14 3.14 19.95 -13.38
CA GLY A 14 1.90 19.71 -12.66
C GLY A 14 1.80 18.20 -12.52
N PHE A 15 2.64 17.58 -11.68
CA PHE A 15 2.37 16.25 -11.17
C PHE A 15 0.97 16.38 -10.61
N LYS A 16 -0.06 15.97 -11.37
CA LYS A 16 -1.39 15.82 -10.84
C LYS A 16 -1.17 14.98 -9.61
N GLU A 17 -1.36 15.61 -8.46
CA GLU A 17 -1.21 14.93 -7.19
C GLU A 17 -2.36 13.94 -7.18
N ASP A 18 -2.17 12.76 -7.75
CA ASP A 18 -3.07 11.64 -7.60
C ASP A 18 -2.91 11.20 -6.14
N TYR A 19 -3.59 11.93 -5.26
CA TYR A 19 -3.88 11.51 -3.90
C TYR A 19 -4.57 10.14 -3.89
N GLU A 20 -5.17 9.72 -5.02
CA GLU A 20 -5.72 8.38 -5.25
C GLU A 20 -4.65 7.27 -5.28
N GLU A 21 -3.39 7.56 -5.64
CA GLU A 21 -2.28 6.60 -5.61
C GLU A 21 -1.65 6.47 -4.21
N LYS A 22 -1.80 7.48 -3.35
CA LYS A 22 -1.25 7.45 -1.99
C LYS A 22 -2.21 6.75 -1.05
N THR A 23 -2.30 5.44 -1.17
CA THR A 23 -2.93 4.61 -0.13
C THR A 23 -1.82 3.97 0.72
N PRO A 24 -1.26 4.69 1.72
CA PRO A 24 -0.15 4.16 2.51
C PRO A 24 -0.59 2.91 3.28
N LEU A 25 0.30 1.93 3.33
CA LEU A 25 0.13 0.73 4.14
C LEU A 25 0.35 1.05 5.62
N VAL A 26 -0.25 0.26 6.50
CA VAL A 26 0.00 0.34 7.94
C VAL A 26 1.38 -0.22 8.27
N THR A 27 1.74 -1.34 7.63
CA THR A 27 3.03 -2.02 7.80
C THR A 27 3.39 -2.81 6.54
N LEU A 28 4.67 -3.16 6.39
CA LEU A 28 5.18 -4.01 5.32
C LEU A 28 6.30 -4.92 5.83
N ASP A 29 5.92 -6.07 6.39
CA ASP A 29 6.83 -7.16 6.72
C ASP A 29 6.84 -8.27 5.64
N SER A 30 7.57 -9.36 5.88
CA SER A 30 7.65 -10.48 4.93
C SER A 30 6.31 -11.14 4.64
N ASN A 31 5.41 -11.24 5.63
CA ASN A 31 4.09 -11.83 5.45
C ASN A 31 3.23 -10.89 4.61
N ASN A 32 3.27 -9.59 4.90
CA ASN A 32 2.55 -8.57 4.13
C ASN A 32 2.99 -8.57 2.67
N VAL A 33 4.29 -8.71 2.40
CA VAL A 33 4.81 -8.78 1.03
C VAL A 33 4.33 -10.02 0.31
N TYR A 34 4.35 -11.19 0.96
CA TYR A 34 3.85 -12.42 0.37
C TYR A 34 2.34 -12.35 0.08
N GLU A 35 1.56 -11.78 0.99
CA GLU A 35 0.12 -11.55 0.81
C GLU A 35 -0.18 -10.55 -0.31
N LEU A 36 0.51 -9.41 -0.35
CA LEU A 36 0.36 -8.40 -1.38
C LEU A 36 0.75 -8.96 -2.76
N GLY A 37 1.88 -9.64 -2.86
CA GLY A 37 2.34 -10.28 -4.09
C GLY A 37 1.36 -11.35 -4.58
N SER A 38 0.86 -12.18 -3.66
CA SER A 38 -0.13 -13.21 -3.99
C SER A 38 -1.47 -12.61 -4.40
N LEU A 39 -1.97 -11.60 -3.68
CA LEU A 39 -3.19 -10.86 -4.06
C LEU A 39 -3.06 -10.26 -5.45
N THR A 40 -1.93 -9.64 -5.74
CA THR A 40 -1.67 -9.03 -7.05
C THR A 40 -1.63 -10.07 -8.15
N ARG A 41 -1.01 -11.23 -7.90
CA ARG A 41 -1.01 -12.37 -8.82
C ARG A 41 -2.43 -12.85 -9.11
N GLU A 42 -3.29 -12.99 -8.09
CA GLU A 42 -4.69 -13.41 -8.31
C GLU A 42 -5.49 -12.33 -9.06
N ASN A 43 -5.33 -11.05 -8.72
CA ASN A 43 -5.96 -9.95 -9.47
C ASN A 43 -5.51 -9.92 -10.94
N ALA A 44 -4.23 -10.26 -11.21
CA ALA A 44 -3.73 -10.39 -12.57
C ALA A 44 -4.36 -11.58 -13.29
N LYS A 45 -4.49 -12.75 -12.63
CA LYS A 45 -5.17 -13.93 -13.19
C LYS A 45 -6.61 -13.66 -13.57
N ASP A 46 -7.36 -12.97 -12.71
CA ASP A 46 -8.78 -12.66 -12.96
C ASP A 46 -8.97 -11.76 -14.21
N MET A 47 -7.94 -10.99 -14.57
CA MET A 47 -7.92 -10.14 -15.75
C MET A 47 -7.37 -10.83 -17.01
N LEU A 48 -6.82 -12.05 -16.91
CA LEU A 48 -6.32 -12.80 -18.07
C LEU A 48 -7.41 -13.16 -19.09
N PRO A 49 -8.58 -13.69 -18.70
CA PRO A 49 -9.57 -14.16 -19.66
C PRO A 49 -10.18 -13.03 -20.51
N SER A 50 -10.30 -11.83 -19.94
CA SER A 50 -10.76 -10.64 -20.67
C SER A 50 -9.73 -10.17 -21.69
N TYR A 51 -8.45 -10.49 -21.50
CA TYR A 51 -7.36 -10.11 -22.42
C TYR A 51 -7.13 -11.15 -23.53
N GLU A 52 -7.17 -12.45 -23.19
CA GLU A 52 -7.02 -13.54 -24.16
C GLU A 52 -8.12 -13.50 -25.23
N SER A 53 -9.36 -13.21 -24.80
CA SER A 53 -10.52 -13.05 -25.69
C SER A 53 -10.41 -11.82 -26.61
N LEU A 54 -9.69 -10.76 -26.20
CA LEU A 54 -9.48 -9.55 -26.99
C LEU A 54 -8.31 -9.65 -28.00
N ARG A 55 -7.31 -10.50 -27.73
CA ARG A 55 -6.04 -10.50 -28.49
C ARG A 55 -5.81 -11.69 -29.40
N GLY A 56 -6.66 -12.72 -29.38
CA GLY A 56 -6.59 -13.85 -30.30
C GLY A 56 -5.23 -14.55 -30.31
N ASN A 57 -5.04 -15.52 -29.42
CA ASN A 57 -3.88 -16.42 -29.37
C ASN A 57 -2.49 -15.79 -29.18
N LEU A 58 -2.39 -14.51 -28.77
CA LEU A 58 -1.09 -13.93 -28.38
C LEU A 58 -0.69 -14.45 -26.99
N GLU A 59 0.52 -15.02 -26.86
CA GLU A 59 1.07 -15.46 -25.58
C GLU A 59 1.11 -14.29 -24.59
N PHE A 60 0.26 -14.34 -23.58
CA PHE A 60 0.19 -13.33 -22.55
C PHE A 60 1.20 -13.68 -21.46
N SER A 61 2.16 -12.80 -21.21
CA SER A 61 3.21 -12.97 -20.20
C SER A 61 3.02 -11.91 -19.12
N VAL A 62 2.70 -12.31 -17.90
CA VAL A 62 2.69 -11.40 -16.75
C VAL A 62 3.67 -11.84 -15.69
N VAL A 63 4.43 -10.87 -15.20
CA VAL A 63 5.26 -11.03 -14.00
C VAL A 63 4.83 -10.00 -12.96
N VAL A 64 4.72 -10.45 -11.71
CA VAL A 64 4.51 -9.61 -10.53
C VAL A 64 5.79 -9.60 -9.70
N ASP A 65 6.20 -8.41 -9.27
CA ASP A 65 7.35 -8.18 -8.40
C ASP A 65 7.01 -7.24 -7.24
N VAL A 66 7.53 -7.55 -6.06
CA VAL A 66 7.66 -6.60 -4.96
C VAL A 66 9.13 -6.52 -4.58
N SER A 67 9.69 -5.32 -4.70
CA SER A 67 11.10 -5.07 -4.37
C SER A 67 11.23 -3.86 -3.46
N THR A 68 12.23 -3.86 -2.60
CA THR A 68 12.61 -2.67 -1.82
C THR A 68 13.03 -1.51 -2.73
N ALA A 69 13.12 -0.31 -2.15
CA ALA A 69 13.55 0.89 -2.88
C ALA A 69 14.97 0.76 -3.48
N ASP A 70 15.89 0.04 -2.83
CA ASP A 70 17.23 -0.28 -3.33
C ASP A 70 17.24 -1.44 -4.35
N GLY A 71 16.19 -2.26 -4.39
CA GLY A 71 15.97 -3.28 -5.42
C GLY A 71 16.20 -4.71 -4.97
N HIS A 72 16.28 -4.95 -3.66
CA HIS A 72 16.19 -6.30 -3.11
C HIS A 72 14.78 -6.85 -3.36
N SER A 73 14.69 -7.94 -4.13
CA SER A 73 13.42 -8.58 -4.45
C SER A 73 12.90 -9.37 -3.25
N LEU A 74 11.68 -9.06 -2.84
CA LEU A 74 10.99 -9.67 -1.71
C LEU A 74 9.93 -10.67 -2.17
N PHE A 75 9.38 -10.47 -3.36
CA PHE A 75 8.44 -11.37 -4.02
C PHE A 75 8.59 -11.28 -5.53
N ARG A 76 8.60 -12.42 -6.23
CA ARG A 76 8.58 -12.51 -7.68
C ARG A 76 7.74 -13.71 -8.11
N SER A 77 6.82 -13.51 -9.05
CA SER A 77 6.01 -14.60 -9.57
C SER A 77 5.61 -14.36 -11.03
N ALA A 78 5.86 -15.36 -11.88
CA ALA A 78 5.23 -15.45 -13.19
C ALA A 78 3.77 -15.88 -13.01
N VAL A 79 2.84 -15.13 -13.59
CA VAL A 79 1.39 -15.39 -13.51
C VAL A 79 0.93 -16.30 -14.64
N SER A 80 1.53 -16.15 -15.82
CA SER A 80 1.19 -16.87 -17.06
C SER A 80 2.46 -17.40 -17.73
N PRO A 81 2.35 -18.43 -18.61
CA PRO A 81 3.49 -18.90 -19.39
C PRO A 81 3.97 -17.82 -20.39
N GLY A 82 5.24 -17.88 -20.80
CA GLY A 82 5.80 -16.96 -21.80
C GLY A 82 6.63 -15.80 -21.23
N THR A 83 6.83 -15.75 -19.91
CA THR A 83 7.72 -14.78 -19.26
C THR A 83 9.18 -15.00 -19.64
N SER A 84 9.93 -13.93 -19.82
CA SER A 84 11.32 -13.90 -20.27
C SER A 84 12.16 -12.86 -19.52
N ALA A 85 13.46 -12.82 -19.78
CA ALA A 85 14.36 -11.82 -19.21
C ALA A 85 13.99 -10.36 -19.56
N ILE A 86 13.21 -10.15 -20.63
CA ILE A 86 12.70 -8.82 -20.99
C ILE A 86 11.77 -8.28 -19.90
N ASN A 87 10.97 -9.16 -19.27
CA ASN A 87 10.08 -8.78 -18.19
C ASN A 87 10.87 -8.30 -16.97
N ASP A 88 11.98 -8.98 -16.66
CA ASP A 88 12.87 -8.60 -15.55
C ASP A 88 13.51 -7.22 -15.77
N TRP A 89 13.91 -6.91 -17.01
CA TRP A 89 14.43 -5.58 -17.35
C TRP A 89 13.35 -4.50 -17.25
N SER A 90 12.12 -4.79 -17.72
CA SER A 90 10.96 -3.89 -17.60
C SER A 90 10.66 -3.59 -16.13
N ILE A 91 10.61 -4.61 -15.28
CA ILE A 91 10.39 -4.47 -13.83
C ILE A 91 11.43 -3.55 -13.21
N LEU A 92 12.71 -3.79 -13.50
CA LEU A 92 13.81 -3.05 -12.92
C LEU A 92 13.77 -1.56 -13.28
N GLU A 93 13.47 -1.24 -14.54
CA GLU A 93 13.41 0.15 -15.02
C GLU A 93 12.15 0.87 -14.53
N ASN A 94 10.98 0.21 -14.59
CA ASN A 94 9.72 0.75 -14.06
C ASN A 94 9.82 1.03 -12.55
N ARG A 95 10.42 0.13 -11.77
CA ARG A 95 10.67 0.31 -10.33
C ARG A 95 11.55 1.53 -10.07
N LYS A 96 12.69 1.64 -10.75
CA LYS A 96 13.61 2.79 -10.59
C LYS A 96 12.89 4.10 -10.88
N ALA A 97 12.09 4.14 -11.93
CA ALA A 97 11.27 5.29 -12.28
C ALA A 97 10.26 5.62 -11.16
N ALA A 98 9.47 4.65 -10.73
CA ALA A 98 8.45 4.87 -9.71
C ALA A 98 9.04 5.38 -8.38
N ILE A 99 10.15 4.79 -7.93
CA ILE A 99 10.84 5.20 -6.70
C ILE A 99 11.46 6.60 -6.83
N SER A 100 12.13 6.89 -7.95
CA SER A 100 12.86 8.16 -8.13
C SER A 100 11.92 9.37 -8.22
N TYR A 101 10.76 9.18 -8.85
CA TYR A 101 9.79 10.23 -9.11
C TYR A 101 8.64 10.24 -8.08
N ARG A 102 8.54 9.20 -7.25
CA ARG A 102 7.52 9.04 -6.20
C ARG A 102 6.08 9.13 -6.75
N CYS A 103 5.87 8.54 -7.92
CA CYS A 103 4.59 8.36 -8.59
C CYS A 103 4.63 7.03 -9.34
N SER A 104 3.49 6.55 -9.83
CA SER A 104 3.50 5.36 -10.70
C SER A 104 4.30 5.59 -11.98
N SER A 105 4.87 4.53 -12.54
CA SER A 105 5.57 4.61 -13.83
C SER A 105 4.63 4.98 -14.99
N TYR A 106 3.33 4.72 -14.83
CA TYR A 106 2.28 5.08 -15.79
C TYR A 106 2.01 6.59 -15.80
N VAL A 107 1.85 7.20 -14.63
CA VAL A 107 1.72 8.67 -14.49
C VAL A 107 2.95 9.36 -15.07
N LEU A 108 4.16 8.89 -14.71
CA LEU A 108 5.39 9.44 -15.27
C LEU A 108 5.43 9.35 -16.80
N GLN A 109 4.97 8.23 -17.37
CA GLN A 109 4.88 8.09 -18.83
C GLN A 109 3.97 9.15 -19.45
N GLY A 110 2.81 9.43 -18.85
CA GLY A 110 1.87 10.45 -19.32
C GLY A 110 2.51 11.85 -19.36
N GLU A 111 3.20 12.23 -18.28
CA GLU A 111 3.91 13.51 -18.15
C GLU A 111 5.06 13.64 -19.16
N VAL A 112 5.82 12.56 -19.41
CA VAL A 112 6.89 12.60 -20.41
C VAL A 112 6.33 12.72 -21.83
N LYS A 113 5.19 12.08 -22.11
CA LYS A 113 4.52 12.17 -23.42
C LYS A 113 3.96 13.57 -23.68
N SER A 114 3.31 14.20 -22.70
CA SER A 114 2.75 15.55 -22.86
C SER A 114 3.84 16.59 -23.13
N GLU A 115 4.98 16.51 -22.45
CA GLU A 115 6.15 17.39 -22.66
C GLU A 115 6.84 17.21 -24.02
N GLN A 116 6.85 15.99 -24.57
CA GLN A 116 7.35 15.78 -25.94
C GLN A 116 6.48 16.45 -27.01
N ILE A 117 5.18 16.59 -26.74
CA ILE A 117 4.19 17.17 -27.65
C ILE A 117 4.18 18.71 -27.53
N SER A 118 4.55 19.28 -26.37
CA SER A 118 4.36 20.70 -26.01
C SER A 118 5.49 21.67 -26.37
N SER A 119 6.48 21.30 -27.20
CA SER A 119 7.47 22.20 -27.83
C SER A 119 8.71 22.66 -27.01
N LEU A 120 9.49 21.73 -26.43
CA LEU A 120 10.94 21.94 -26.22
C LEU A 120 11.77 20.64 -26.39
N PRO A 121 11.84 20.06 -27.61
CA PRO A 121 12.05 18.61 -27.77
C PRO A 121 13.47 18.06 -27.50
N LYS A 122 14.48 18.90 -27.20
CA LYS A 122 15.90 18.48 -27.22
C LYS A 122 16.65 18.52 -25.89
N GLN A 123 16.16 19.23 -24.87
CA GLN A 123 16.86 19.32 -23.57
C GLN A 123 16.30 18.35 -22.53
N ILE A 124 14.97 18.14 -22.49
CA ILE A 124 14.32 17.28 -21.49
C ILE A 124 14.61 15.79 -21.73
N SER A 125 14.57 15.36 -22.99
CA SER A 125 14.80 13.96 -23.41
C SER A 125 16.23 13.45 -23.19
N ARG A 126 17.20 14.35 -22.99
CA ARG A 126 18.60 13.98 -22.69
C ARG A 126 18.83 13.66 -21.21
N HIS A 127 17.95 14.15 -20.35
CA HIS A 127 18.08 14.13 -18.90
C HIS A 127 17.09 13.17 -18.24
N LEU A 128 15.95 12.94 -18.88
CA LEU A 128 15.10 11.80 -18.57
C LEU A 128 15.82 10.54 -19.02
N PRO A 129 15.91 9.50 -18.18
CA PRO A 129 16.46 8.23 -18.61
C PRO A 129 15.66 7.77 -19.83
N LYS A 130 16.34 7.17 -20.81
CA LYS A 130 15.72 6.56 -21.99
C LYS A 130 14.97 5.29 -21.56
N PHE A 131 13.99 5.44 -20.67
CA PHE A 131 13.18 4.36 -20.16
C PHE A 131 12.33 3.87 -21.32
N ARG A 132 12.77 2.75 -21.89
CA ARG A 132 11.88 1.89 -22.63
C ARG A 132 11.07 1.20 -21.54
N HIS A 133 9.74 1.39 -21.58
CA HIS A 133 8.71 0.63 -20.86
C HIS A 133 8.10 1.29 -19.62
N TYR A 134 6.82 1.04 -19.30
CA TYR A 134 5.58 1.06 -20.10
C TYR A 134 4.39 1.02 -19.10
N GLY A 135 4.44 1.66 -17.91
CA GLY A 135 3.38 1.51 -16.89
C GLY A 135 3.57 0.25 -16.02
N GLY A 136 2.77 0.11 -14.95
CA GLY A 136 2.78 -1.09 -14.09
C GLY A 136 3.59 -1.04 -12.78
N ALA A 137 4.40 -0.02 -12.52
CA ALA A 137 5.06 0.16 -11.22
C ALA A 137 4.33 1.18 -10.34
N GLY A 138 4.06 0.76 -9.10
CA GLY A 138 3.46 1.55 -8.03
C GLY A 138 4.38 1.65 -6.82
N PRO A 139 4.80 2.86 -6.39
CA PRO A 139 5.59 3.03 -5.19
C PRO A 139 4.78 2.68 -3.93
N ILE A 140 5.36 1.92 -3.01
CA ILE A 140 4.73 1.51 -1.75
C ILE A 140 5.17 2.47 -0.65
N PHE A 141 4.20 3.11 -0.01
CA PHE A 141 4.38 3.97 1.15
C PHE A 141 3.86 3.30 2.42
N ILE A 142 4.47 3.63 3.55
CA ILE A 142 3.98 3.24 4.89
C ILE A 142 3.53 4.51 5.61
N GLU A 143 2.47 4.42 6.40
CA GLU A 143 2.00 5.50 7.27
C GLU A 143 3.14 6.04 8.16
N GLY A 144 3.31 7.37 8.19
CA GLY A 144 4.40 8.01 8.93
C GLY A 144 5.77 8.02 8.24
N VAL A 145 5.92 7.38 7.07
CA VAL A 145 7.17 7.37 6.30
C VAL A 145 7.05 8.25 5.04
N HIS A 146 7.94 9.25 4.91
CA HIS A 146 7.88 10.26 3.85
C HIS A 146 8.40 9.79 2.47
N PHE A 147 9.08 8.65 2.42
CA PHE A 147 9.71 8.10 1.22
C PHE A 147 9.15 6.70 0.94
N PRO A 148 9.03 6.30 -0.35
CA PRO A 148 8.59 4.95 -0.66
C PRO A 148 9.62 3.94 -0.17
N VAL A 149 9.16 2.90 0.52
CA VAL A 149 10.02 1.87 1.13
C VAL A 149 10.25 0.69 0.18
N ALA A 150 9.30 0.48 -0.73
CA ALA A 150 9.28 -0.61 -1.69
C ALA A 150 8.48 -0.18 -2.93
N CYS A 151 8.36 -1.08 -3.90
CA CYS A 151 7.60 -0.88 -5.12
C CYS A 151 6.92 -2.19 -5.49
N LEU A 152 5.63 -2.12 -5.83
CA LEU A 152 4.92 -3.18 -6.53
C LEU A 152 5.08 -2.93 -8.03
N THR A 153 5.50 -3.94 -8.79
CA THR A 153 5.62 -3.84 -10.24
C THR A 153 4.92 -5.00 -10.91
N ILE A 154 4.19 -4.69 -11.99
CA ILE A 154 3.54 -5.64 -12.87
C ILE A 154 4.04 -5.36 -14.29
N ASP A 155 4.35 -6.40 -15.03
CA ASP A 155 4.70 -6.32 -16.44
C ASP A 155 3.90 -7.36 -17.23
N GLY A 156 2.88 -6.91 -17.96
CA GLY A 156 1.83 -7.73 -18.58
C GLY A 156 1.47 -7.33 -20.01
N ASN A 157 2.41 -6.71 -20.74
CA ASN A 157 2.29 -6.21 -22.12
C ASN A 157 1.34 -5.01 -22.34
N ASN A 158 0.50 -4.63 -21.37
CA ASN A 158 -0.35 -3.45 -21.48
C ASN A 158 -0.18 -2.48 -20.30
N PRO A 159 0.38 -1.28 -20.56
CA PRO A 159 0.60 -0.24 -19.56
C PRO A 159 -0.55 0.10 -18.62
N GLU A 160 -1.74 0.22 -19.20
CA GLU A 160 -2.93 0.72 -18.51
C GLU A 160 -3.48 -0.36 -17.58
N TYR A 161 -3.50 -1.61 -18.04
CA TYR A 161 -3.93 -2.75 -17.22
C TYR A 161 -2.90 -3.06 -16.14
N ASP A 162 -1.61 -3.05 -16.46
CA ASP A 162 -0.55 -3.28 -15.48
C ASP A 162 -0.64 -2.24 -14.35
N HIS A 163 -0.84 -0.96 -14.71
CA HIS A 163 -1.04 0.12 -13.75
C HIS A 163 -2.31 -0.09 -12.91
N TYR A 164 -3.44 -0.38 -13.55
CA TYR A 164 -4.72 -0.60 -12.87
C TYR A 164 -4.61 -1.75 -11.85
N ILE A 165 -4.03 -2.89 -12.23
CA ILE A 165 -3.90 -4.05 -11.34
C ILE A 165 -2.98 -3.70 -10.16
N ALA A 166 -1.87 -2.98 -10.40
CA ALA A 166 -0.96 -2.58 -9.34
C ALA A 166 -1.65 -1.65 -8.33
N MET A 167 -2.33 -0.60 -8.81
CA MET A 167 -3.01 0.37 -7.94
C MET A 167 -4.17 -0.27 -7.19
N ARG A 168 -5.00 -1.06 -7.87
CA ARG A 168 -6.11 -1.78 -7.24
C ARG A 168 -5.63 -2.73 -6.15
N SER A 169 -4.55 -3.47 -6.40
CA SER A 169 -3.99 -4.41 -5.43
C SER A 169 -3.46 -3.70 -4.19
N LEU A 170 -2.74 -2.58 -4.37
CA LEU A 170 -2.27 -1.74 -3.26
C LEU A 170 -3.43 -1.15 -2.45
N GLN A 171 -4.43 -0.58 -3.12
CA GLN A 171 -5.62 -0.02 -2.47
C GLN A 171 -6.39 -1.08 -1.68
N GLN A 172 -6.62 -2.25 -2.28
CA GLN A 172 -7.30 -3.36 -1.63
C GLN A 172 -6.53 -3.88 -0.41
N PHE A 173 -5.22 -4.04 -0.54
CA PHE A 173 -4.36 -4.50 0.55
C PHE A 173 -4.30 -3.49 1.69
N ALA A 174 -4.11 -2.22 1.39
CA ALA A 174 -4.10 -1.14 2.37
C ALA A 174 -5.44 -1.04 3.13
N LYS A 175 -6.57 -1.19 2.42
CA LYS A 175 -7.89 -1.22 3.05
C LYS A 175 -8.01 -2.38 4.04
N ARG A 176 -7.58 -3.59 3.66
CA ARG A 176 -7.60 -4.77 4.55
C ARG A 176 -6.81 -4.52 5.82
N GLN A 177 -5.59 -3.99 5.72
CA GLN A 177 -4.77 -3.66 6.90
C GLN A 177 -5.45 -2.64 7.83
N ARG A 178 -6.09 -1.61 7.26
CA ARG A 178 -6.82 -0.61 8.07
C ARG A 178 -8.04 -1.20 8.76
N ASP A 179 -8.82 -2.01 8.05
CA ASP A 179 -10.00 -2.69 8.60
C ASP A 179 -9.59 -3.65 9.73
N GLU A 180 -8.48 -4.37 9.58
CA GLU A 180 -7.91 -5.24 10.61
C GLU A 180 -7.43 -4.45 11.83
N ARG A 181 -6.69 -3.37 11.63
CA ARG A 181 -6.25 -2.48 12.72
C ARG A 181 -7.43 -1.92 13.50
N GLN A 182 -8.48 -1.46 12.82
CA GLN A 182 -9.69 -0.95 13.46
C GLN A 182 -10.40 -2.03 14.29
N LYS A 183 -10.49 -3.27 13.79
CA LYS A 183 -11.07 -4.40 14.54
C LYS A 183 -10.29 -4.71 15.81
N VAL A 184 -8.95 -4.68 15.75
CA VAL A 184 -8.09 -4.91 16.93
C VAL A 184 -8.30 -3.79 17.95
N GLN A 185 -8.26 -2.52 17.52
CA GLN A 185 -8.48 -1.36 18.41
C GLN A 185 -9.86 -1.40 19.09
N THR A 186 -10.92 -1.73 18.36
CA THR A 186 -12.27 -1.85 18.93
C THR A 186 -12.35 -2.97 19.97
N ARG A 187 -11.71 -4.12 19.73
CA ARG A 187 -11.67 -5.24 20.69
C ARG A 187 -10.88 -4.88 21.95
N GLU A 188 -9.72 -4.25 21.79
CA GLU A 188 -8.92 -3.80 22.93
C GLU A 188 -9.65 -2.75 23.77
N GLN A 189 -10.37 -1.84 23.12
CA GLN A 189 -11.19 -0.84 23.81
C GLN A 189 -12.33 -1.51 24.60
N GLN A 190 -13.05 -2.45 23.98
CA GLN A 190 -14.10 -3.21 24.65
C GLN A 190 -13.57 -3.97 25.87
N GLN A 191 -12.42 -4.64 25.75
CA GLN A 191 -11.80 -5.36 26.88
C GLN A 191 -11.41 -4.42 28.01
N ARG A 192 -10.87 -3.23 27.69
CA ARG A 192 -10.54 -2.21 28.70
C ARG A 192 -11.78 -1.68 29.40
N ASP A 193 -12.84 -1.41 28.65
CA ASP A 193 -14.09 -0.90 29.21
C ASP A 193 -14.76 -1.93 30.13
N GLU A 194 -14.74 -3.22 29.74
CA GLU A 194 -15.21 -4.33 30.57
C GLU A 194 -14.37 -4.49 31.86
N GLU A 195 -13.06 -4.37 31.77
CA GLU A 195 -12.17 -4.45 32.93
C GLU A 195 -12.38 -3.28 33.89
N ILE A 196 -12.51 -2.05 33.38
CA ILE A 196 -12.84 -0.87 34.18
C ILE A 196 -14.19 -1.06 34.87
N ALA A 197 -15.22 -1.50 34.15
CA ALA A 197 -16.55 -1.75 34.73
C ALA A 197 -16.49 -2.78 35.86
N ARG A 198 -15.71 -3.85 35.69
CA ARG A 198 -15.50 -4.87 36.72
C ARG A 198 -14.79 -4.31 37.95
N GLN A 199 -13.74 -3.51 37.77
CA GLN A 199 -13.02 -2.88 38.88
C GLN A 199 -13.90 -1.89 39.65
N VAL A 200 -14.73 -1.10 38.94
CA VAL A 200 -15.69 -0.18 39.57
C VAL A 200 -16.74 -0.96 40.36
N SER A 201 -17.29 -2.05 39.80
CA SER A 201 -18.26 -2.90 40.49
C SER A 201 -17.68 -3.48 41.79
N ASN A 202 -16.46 -4.03 41.73
CA ASN A 202 -15.78 -4.58 42.90
C ASN A 202 -15.56 -3.52 43.99
N LYS A 203 -15.09 -2.32 43.63
CA LYS A 203 -14.92 -1.22 44.59
C LYS A 203 -16.24 -0.79 45.23
N LEU A 204 -17.34 -0.73 44.46
CA LEU A 204 -18.65 -0.40 44.99
C LEU A 204 -19.17 -1.47 45.97
N GLU A 205 -18.87 -2.75 45.73
CA GLU A 205 -19.18 -3.82 46.69
C GLU A 205 -18.34 -3.73 47.96
N GLU A 206 -17.04 -3.46 47.85
CA GLU A 206 -16.15 -3.22 48.99
C GLU A 206 -16.64 -2.04 49.85
N GLU A 207 -16.98 -0.90 49.23
CA GLU A 207 -17.54 0.26 49.94
C GLU A 207 -18.89 -0.05 50.61
N LYS A 208 -19.77 -0.81 49.95
CA LYS A 208 -21.04 -1.24 50.54
C LYS A 208 -20.83 -2.13 51.76
N ASN A 209 -19.88 -3.07 51.68
CA ASN A 209 -19.55 -3.96 52.77
C ASN A 209 -18.92 -3.22 53.96
N ALA A 210 -18.03 -2.25 53.70
CA ALA A 210 -17.46 -1.39 54.74
C ALA A 210 -18.55 -0.60 55.49
N ARG A 211 -19.48 0.04 54.76
CA ARG A 211 -20.60 0.79 55.36
C ARG A 211 -21.53 -0.09 56.20
N ARG A 212 -21.75 -1.35 55.82
CA ARG A 212 -22.56 -2.30 56.62
C ARG A 212 -21.89 -2.64 57.94
N LEU A 213 -20.58 -2.81 57.96
CA LEU A 213 -19.82 -3.09 59.19
C LEU A 213 -19.87 -1.90 60.15
N ASP A 214 -19.71 -0.68 59.65
CA ASP A 214 -19.79 0.53 60.47
C ASP A 214 -21.21 0.77 61.04
N GLY A 215 -22.26 0.47 60.25
CA GLY A 215 -23.65 0.55 60.71
C GLY A 215 -24.00 -0.48 61.78
N GLY A 216 -23.55 -1.73 61.64
CA GLY A 216 -23.76 -2.78 62.66
C GLY A 216 -22.94 -2.56 63.94
N ALA A 217 -21.80 -1.87 63.84
CA ALA A 217 -21.04 -1.45 65.01
C ALA A 217 -21.81 -0.40 65.84
N TRP A 218 -22.52 0.53 65.20
CA TRP A 218 -23.36 1.52 65.89
C TRP A 218 -24.48 0.89 66.73
N GLU A 219 -25.16 -0.14 66.20
CA GLU A 219 -26.23 -0.88 66.89
C GLU A 219 -25.71 -1.64 68.13
N LEU A 220 -24.46 -2.12 68.11
CA LEU A 220 -23.82 -2.77 69.26
C LEU A 220 -23.52 -1.83 70.43
N PHE A 221 -23.34 -0.53 70.16
CA PHE A 221 -23.05 0.47 71.19
C PHE A 221 -24.27 1.28 71.65
N HIS A 222 -25.43 1.16 70.96
CA HIS A 222 -26.68 1.84 71.29
C HIS A 222 -27.90 0.90 71.12
N PRO A 223 -28.04 -0.14 71.97
CA PRO A 223 -29.03 -1.20 71.75
C PRO A 223 -30.50 -0.80 72.03
N ASP A 224 -30.75 0.33 72.70
CA ASP A 224 -32.08 0.68 73.27
C ASP A 224 -32.68 2.00 72.74
N SER A 225 -32.32 2.46 71.52
CA SER A 225 -32.97 3.62 70.87
C SER A 225 -34.02 3.23 69.85
#